data_AF-A0A7Y5Q0I4-F1
#
_entry.id   AF-A0A7Y5Q0I4-F1
#
_cell.length_a   1.000
_cell.length_b   1.000
_cell.length_c   1.000
_cell.angle_alpha   90.00
_cell.angle_beta   90.00
_cell.angle_gamma   90.00
#
_symmetry.space_group_name_H-M   'P 1'
#
loop_
_entity.id
_entity.type
_entity.pdbx_description
1 polymer ?
#
loop_
_entity_poly.entity_id
_entity_poly.type
_entity_poly.pdbx_seq_one_letter_code
_entity_poly.pdbx_strand_id
1 'polypeptide(L)' 'MLGTPVDGALASRPERENERTPVGPVHVLYERGWKYEHRPTRADVLFDLAADPRESRNVLEQHPERAAAMLAELLRRLAR' A
#
# COMPACT_ATOMS: atom_id res chain seq x y z
N MET A 1 48.37 17.18 11.31
CA MET A 1 47.68 15.98 10.77
C MET A 1 46.42 16.49 10.08
N LEU A 2 46.35 16.28 8.76
CA LEU A 2 45.32 16.81 7.85
C LEU A 2 44.09 15.90 7.82
N GLY A 3 42.91 16.48 7.65
CA GLY A 3 41.63 15.77 7.53
C GLY A 3 41.20 15.42 6.10
N THR A 4 40.37 14.35 6.01
CA THR A 4 39.44 13.89 4.93
C THR A 4 40.03 13.46 3.55
N PRO A 5 39.37 12.58 2.74
CA PRO A 5 37.96 12.14 2.76
C PRO A 5 37.64 10.62 2.54
N VAL A 6 36.32 10.35 2.54
CA VAL A 6 35.44 9.18 2.34
C VAL A 6 35.87 7.93 1.54
N ASP A 7 35.42 6.76 2.03
CA ASP A 7 35.09 5.50 1.33
C ASP A 7 34.12 4.74 2.25
N GLY A 8 32.98 4.14 1.89
CA GLY A 8 32.42 3.73 0.62
C GLY A 8 31.50 2.54 0.92
N ALA A 9 30.22 2.81 1.26
CA ALA A 9 29.11 1.84 1.20
C ALA A 9 27.80 2.57 1.53
N LEU A 10 27.30 3.36 0.58
CA LEU A 10 25.87 3.52 0.41
C LEU A 10 25.32 2.10 0.18
N ALA A 11 24.77 1.47 1.21
CA ALA A 11 23.89 0.35 1.00
C ALA A 11 22.74 0.89 0.15
N SER A 12 22.78 0.59 -1.15
CA SER A 12 21.69 0.81 -2.07
C SER A 12 20.45 0.21 -1.43
N ARG A 13 19.59 1.05 -0.84
CA ARG A 13 18.20 0.69 -0.61
C ARG A 13 17.54 0.80 -1.97
N PRO A 14 17.21 -0.30 -2.65
CA PRO A 14 16.49 -0.23 -3.92
C PRO A 14 15.08 0.37 -3.78
N GLU A 15 14.63 0.65 -2.55
CA GLU A 15 13.28 1.13 -2.28
C GLU A 15 13.07 2.64 -2.47
N ARG A 16 14.08 3.47 -2.79
CA ARG A 16 13.89 4.94 -2.80
C ARG A 16 13.84 5.63 -4.16
N GLU A 17 14.02 4.95 -5.28
CA GLU A 17 14.20 5.65 -6.57
C GLU A 17 12.99 5.63 -7.52
N ASN A 18 11.90 4.90 -7.23
CA ASN A 18 10.76 4.78 -8.17
C ASN A 18 9.44 5.48 -7.74
N GLU A 19 9.39 6.24 -6.63
CA GLU A 19 8.12 6.59 -5.99
C GLU A 19 7.61 8.03 -6.17
N ARG A 20 8.01 8.79 -7.20
CA ARG A 20 7.50 10.18 -7.32
C ARG A 20 6.08 10.31 -7.87
N THR A 21 5.55 9.31 -8.57
CA THR A 21 4.15 9.33 -9.04
C THR A 21 3.64 7.90 -9.21
N PRO A 22 2.58 7.45 -8.50
CA PRO A 22 1.95 6.18 -8.85
C PRO A 22 1.47 6.25 -10.32
N VAL A 23 1.76 5.20 -11.10
CA VAL A 23 1.27 5.04 -12.47
C VAL A 23 -0.23 4.72 -12.41
N GLY A 24 -1.04 5.75 -12.17
CA GLY A 24 -2.49 5.67 -12.09
C GLY A 24 -3.08 6.03 -10.72
N PRO A 25 -4.41 6.22 -10.66
CA PRO A 25 -5.10 6.59 -9.44
C PRO A 25 -5.02 5.48 -8.38
N VAL A 26 -4.89 5.88 -7.12
CA VAL A 26 -5.15 4.99 -5.99
C VAL A 26 -6.67 4.96 -5.78
N HIS A 27 -7.23 3.76 -5.73
CA HIS A 27 -8.65 3.57 -5.48
C HIS A 27 -8.88 3.09 -4.06
N VAL A 28 -9.83 3.69 -3.36
CA VAL A 28 -10.15 3.34 -1.97
C VAL A 28 -11.63 2.99 -1.87
N LEU A 29 -11.92 1.85 -1.23
CA LEU A 29 -13.26 1.40 -0.93
C LEU A 29 -13.44 1.25 0.57
N TYR A 30 -14.48 1.89 1.10
CA TYR A 30 -14.93 1.72 2.48
C TYR A 30 -16.23 0.91 2.50
N GLU A 31 -16.26 -0.16 3.28
CA GLU A 31 -17.46 -0.98 3.42
C GLU A 31 -17.53 -1.66 4.80
N ARG A 32 -18.61 -1.38 5.55
CA ARG A 32 -18.95 -2.08 6.80
C ARG A 32 -17.79 -2.19 7.79
N GLY A 33 -17.08 -1.09 8.02
CA GLY A 33 -15.92 -1.06 8.92
C GLY A 33 -14.63 -1.58 8.31
N TRP A 34 -14.58 -1.86 7.01
CA TRP A 34 -13.36 -2.21 6.30
C TRP A 34 -12.94 -1.10 5.36
N LYS A 35 -11.63 -0.98 5.17
CA LYS A 35 -11.03 -0.16 4.12
C LYS A 35 -10.11 -1.02 3.27
N TYR A 36 -10.30 -0.95 1.96
CA TYR A 36 -9.44 -1.57 0.97
C TYR A 36 -8.86 -0.50 0.05
N GLU A 37 -7.55 -0.54 -0.18
CA GLU A 37 -6.89 0.35 -1.13
C GLU A 37 -6.24 -0.48 -2.24
N HIS A 38 -6.64 -0.19 -3.47
CA HIS A 38 -6.03 -0.74 -4.67
C HIS A 38 -4.99 0.23 -5.23
N ARG A 39 -3.76 -0.24 -5.40
CA ARG A 39 -2.60 0.59 -5.77
C ARG A 39 -1.94 0.01 -7.03
N PRO A 40 -1.91 0.71 -8.18
CA PRO A 40 -1.38 0.15 -9.44
C PRO A 40 0.10 -0.26 -9.40
N THR A 41 0.90 0.40 -8.55
CA THR A 41 2.36 0.24 -8.48
C THR A 41 2.83 -0.35 -7.16
N ARG A 42 1.92 -0.75 -6.28
CA ARG A 42 2.23 -1.31 -4.97
C ARG A 42 1.28 -2.45 -4.64
N ALA A 43 1.61 -3.23 -3.63
CA ALA A 43 0.66 -4.17 -3.07
C ALA A 43 -0.59 -3.43 -2.58
N ASP A 44 -1.73 -4.07 -2.76
CA ASP A 44 -2.98 -3.64 -2.15
C ASP A 44 -2.86 -3.73 -0.62
N VAL A 45 -3.74 -3.01 0.07
CA VAL A 45 -3.83 -3.06 1.53
C VAL A 45 -5.28 -3.19 1.98
N LEU A 46 -5.47 -3.88 3.09
CA LEU A 46 -6.77 -4.08 3.73
C LEU A 46 -6.65 -3.75 5.21
N PHE A 47 -7.57 -2.94 5.73
CA PHE A 47 -7.67 -2.59 7.13
C PHE A 47 -9.06 -2.93 7.67
N ASP A 48 -9.08 -3.54 8.86
CA ASP A 48 -10.28 -3.67 9.68
C ASP A 48 -10.35 -2.43 10.59
N LEU A 49 -11.21 -1.47 10.25
CA LEU A 49 -11.34 -0.22 11.00
C LEU A 49 -12.08 -0.40 12.33
N ALA A 50 -12.80 -1.52 12.52
CA ALA A 50 -13.41 -1.81 13.80
C ALA A 50 -12.37 -2.31 14.81
N ALA A 51 -11.42 -3.14 14.36
CA ALA A 51 -10.34 -3.65 15.18
C ALA A 51 -9.12 -2.69 15.25
N ASP A 52 -8.85 -1.94 14.19
CA ASP A 52 -7.71 -1.05 14.03
C ASP A 52 -8.13 0.30 13.38
N PRO A 53 -8.79 1.20 14.15
CA PRO A 53 -9.22 2.50 13.64
C PRO A 53 -8.09 3.42 13.17
N ARG A 54 -6.84 3.10 13.51
CA ARG A 54 -5.64 3.87 13.15
C ARG A 54 -4.93 3.32 11.91
N GLU A 55 -5.46 2.26 11.30
CA GLU A 55 -4.90 1.65 10.07
C GLU A 55 -3.41 1.30 10.22
N SER A 56 -3.03 0.91 11.43
CA SER A 56 -1.65 0.60 11.81
C SER A 56 -1.20 -0.77 11.31
N ARG A 57 -2.13 -1.66 10.95
CA ARG A 57 -1.86 -3.04 10.54
C ARG A 57 -2.59 -3.40 9.25
N ASN A 58 -1.83 -3.67 8.19
CA ASN A 58 -2.35 -4.32 7.00
C ASN A 58 -2.71 -5.79 7.31
N VAL A 59 -3.97 -6.16 7.07
CA VAL A 59 -4.50 -7.51 7.33
C VAL A 59 -4.90 -8.25 6.05
N LEU A 60 -4.43 -7.79 4.88
CA LEU A 60 -4.77 -8.37 3.58
C LEU A 60 -4.51 -9.88 3.49
N GLU A 61 -3.33 -10.34 3.89
CA GLU A 61 -2.97 -11.76 3.86
C GLU A 61 -3.73 -12.60 4.90
N GLN A 62 -4.27 -11.97 5.95
CA GLN A 62 -5.05 -12.63 7.00
C GLN A 62 -6.53 -12.81 6.60
N HIS A 63 -7.03 -11.99 5.68
CA HIS A 63 -8.42 -12.02 5.22
C HIS A 63 -8.52 -11.99 3.69
N PRO A 64 -7.99 -13.01 2.99
CA PRO A 64 -7.95 -13.02 1.52
C PRO A 64 -9.35 -13.01 0.89
N GLU A 65 -10.33 -13.66 1.52
CA GLU A 65 -11.73 -13.66 1.05
C GLU A 65 -12.35 -12.26 1.11
N ARG A 66 -12.04 -11.48 2.17
CA ARG A 66 -12.54 -10.11 2.33
C ARG A 66 -11.90 -9.18 1.31
N ALA A 67 -10.60 -9.31 1.09
CA ALA A 67 -9.88 -8.57 0.06
C ALA A 67 -10.46 -8.84 -1.34
N ALA A 68 -10.70 -10.11 -1.69
CA ALA A 68 -11.28 -10.49 -2.99
C ALA A 68 -12.69 -9.92 -3.18
N ALA A 69 -13.53 -9.95 -2.16
CA ALA A 69 -14.88 -9.39 -2.21
C ALA A 69 -14.86 -7.86 -2.41
N MET A 70 -13.96 -7.16 -1.72
CA MET A 70 -13.81 -5.70 -1.85
C MET A 70 -13.21 -5.29 -3.20
N LEU A 71 -12.26 -6.06 -3.73
CA LEU A 71 -11.73 -5.86 -5.08
C LEU A 71 -12.82 -6.04 -6.14
N ALA A 72 -13.61 -7.11 -6.04
CA ALA A 72 -14.71 -7.35 -6.97
C ALA A 72 -15.73 -6.20 -6.94
N GLU A 73 -16.08 -5.71 -5.75
CA GLU A 73 -16.97 -4.55 -5.60
C GLU A 73 -16.36 -3.26 -6.17
N LEU A 74 -15.06 -3.03 -5.93
CA LEU A 74 -14.37 -1.88 -6.50
C LEU A 74 -14.41 -1.90 -8.03
N LEU A 75 -14.07 -3.04 -8.65
CA LEU A 75 -14.09 -3.20 -10.10
C LEU A 75 -15.49 -3.00 -10.68
N ARG A 76 -16.54 -3.49 -10.00
CA ARG A 76 -17.94 -3.24 -10.40
C ARG A 76 -18.29 -1.75 -10.43
N ARG A 77 -17.76 -0.95 -9.50
CA ARG A 77 -18.00 0.50 -9.44
C ARG A 77 -17.23 1.26 -10.52
N LEU A 78 -16.02 0.81 -10.86
CA LEU A 78 -15.21 1.44 -11.91
C LEU A 78 -15.70 1.13 -13.33
N ALA A 79 -16.44 0.05 -13.52
CA ALA A 79 -17.03 -0.34 -14.80
C ALA A 79 -18.36 0.38 -15.13
N ARG A 80 -18.86 1.25 -14.25
CA ARG A 80 -20.05 2.10 -14.47
C ARG A 80 -19.64 3.47 -14.98
#